data_AF-A0A521S9Z0-F1
#
_entry.id   AF-A0A521S9Z0-F1
#
_cell.length_a   1.000
_cell.length_b   1.000
_cell.length_c   1.000
_cell.angle_alpha   90.00
_cell.angle_beta   90.00
_cell.angle_gamma   90.00
#
_symmetry.space_group_name_H-M   'P 1'
#
loop_
_entity.id
_entity.type
_entity.pdbx_description
1 polymer ?
#
loop_
_entity_poly.entity_id
_entity_poly.type
_entity_poly.pdbx_seq_one_letter_code
_entity_poly.pdbx_strand_id
1 'polypeptide(L)'
;MAKRDKNSKACRDAVRLKYEGVPYADIAKQTRVPKTTIDNWFEKNGLLHNAYEEYALEMDALIRKENLADIRRGAQTAIKMLTALMGSKSDFVKLNAANSLLDRWLGKAKQPIELPPDPTDPDDMSYEQRLALFEKTYGKPPANNSDKRK
;
A
#
# COMPACT_ATOMS: atom_id res chain seq x y z
N MET A 1 -36.15 27.11 -10.54
CA MET A 1 -34.99 26.49 -11.25
C MET A 1 -35.45 25.18 -11.86
N ALA A 2 -35.30 25.01 -13.18
CA ALA A 2 -35.73 23.79 -13.86
C ALA A 2 -34.96 22.58 -13.29
N LYS A 3 -35.69 21.55 -12.84
CA LYS A 3 -35.10 20.28 -12.38
C LYS A 3 -34.41 19.63 -13.58
N ARG A 4 -33.09 19.77 -13.69
CA ARG A 4 -32.30 19.06 -14.70
C ARG A 4 -32.25 17.60 -14.34
N ASP A 5 -32.65 16.76 -15.28
CA ASP A 5 -32.66 15.32 -15.13
C ASP A 5 -31.23 14.76 -15.14
N LYS A 6 -30.93 13.82 -14.25
CA LYS A 6 -29.60 13.19 -14.10
C LYS A 6 -29.18 12.47 -15.38
N ASN A 7 -30.17 12.06 -16.18
CA ASN A 7 -29.97 11.31 -17.42
C ASN A 7 -29.82 12.18 -18.69
N SER A 8 -29.75 13.50 -18.52
CA SER A 8 -29.55 14.44 -19.63
C SER A 8 -28.27 14.12 -20.39
N LYS A 9 -28.30 14.31 -21.71
CA LYS A 9 -27.14 14.11 -22.60
C LYS A 9 -25.91 14.89 -22.10
N ALA A 10 -26.11 16.13 -21.65
CA ALA A 10 -25.04 16.97 -21.10
C ALA A 10 -24.39 16.38 -19.84
N CYS A 11 -25.15 15.68 -18.99
CA CYS A 11 -24.63 15.03 -17.79
C CYS A 11 -23.77 13.80 -18.15
N ARG A 12 -24.24 12.98 -19.09
CA ARG A 12 -23.49 11.81 -19.59
C ARG A 12 -22.20 12.22 -20.29
N ASP A 13 -22.27 13.24 -21.14
CA ASP A 13 -21.08 13.80 -21.81
C ASP A 13 -20.10 14.39 -20.78
N ALA A 14 -20.59 15.09 -19.75
CA ALA A 14 -19.73 15.62 -18.68
C ALA A 14 -19.01 14.51 -17.89
N VAL A 15 -19.69 13.40 -17.57
CA VAL A 15 -19.09 12.25 -16.87
C VAL A 15 -17.98 11.62 -17.71
N ARG A 16 -18.23 11.38 -19.00
CA ARG A 16 -17.22 10.83 -19.92
C ARG A 16 -16.00 11.75 -20.02
N LEU A 17 -16.22 13.04 -20.29
CA LEU A 17 -15.14 14.02 -20.46
C LEU A 17 -14.31 14.20 -19.17
N LYS A 18 -14.96 14.08 -18.01
CA LYS A 18 -14.25 14.11 -16.73
C LYS A 18 -13.34 12.90 -16.56
N TYR A 19 -13.82 11.72 -16.93
CA TYR A 19 -13.01 10.49 -16.88
C TYR A 19 -11.81 10.56 -17.83
N GLU A 20 -11.97 11.18 -19.00
CA GLU A 20 -10.89 11.47 -19.96
C GLU A 20 -9.87 12.52 -19.45
N GLY A 21 -10.13 13.15 -18.29
CA GLY A 21 -9.22 14.13 -17.68
C GLY A 21 -9.34 15.55 -18.24
N VAL A 22 -10.44 15.86 -18.95
CA VAL A 22 -10.67 17.19 -19.51
C VAL A 22 -10.96 18.21 -18.40
N PRO A 23 -10.34 19.41 -18.41
CA PRO A 23 -10.58 20.42 -17.37
C PRO A 23 -12.02 20.95 -17.42
N TYR A 24 -12.59 21.30 -16.26
CA TYR A 24 -13.99 21.74 -16.14
C TYR A 24 -14.37 22.95 -17.00
N ALA A 25 -13.41 23.83 -17.30
CA ALA A 25 -13.63 24.96 -18.19
C ALA A 25 -13.97 24.52 -19.62
N ASP A 26 -13.37 23.44 -20.11
CA ASP A 26 -13.61 22.93 -21.45
C ASP A 26 -14.82 22.00 -21.49
N ILE A 27 -15.08 21.25 -20.42
CA ILE A 27 -16.34 20.52 -20.24
C ILE A 27 -17.53 21.48 -20.28
N ALA A 28 -17.42 22.64 -19.62
CA ALA A 28 -18.45 23.69 -19.63
C ALA A 28 -18.74 24.20 -21.04
N LYS A 29 -17.69 24.44 -21.85
CA LYS A 29 -17.84 24.86 -23.25
C LYS A 29 -18.53 23.78 -24.10
N GLN A 30 -18.11 22.53 -23.97
CA GLN A 30 -18.63 21.43 -24.77
C GLN A 30 -20.08 21.07 -24.42
N THR A 31 -20.42 21.09 -23.13
CA THR A 31 -21.78 20.79 -22.66
C THR A 31 -22.72 21.98 -22.67
N ARG A 32 -22.21 23.20 -22.95
CA ARG A 32 -22.93 24.48 -22.86
C ARG A 32 -23.57 24.70 -21.49
N VAL A 33 -22.87 24.26 -20.45
CA VAL A 33 -23.29 24.41 -19.05
C VAL A 33 -22.31 25.34 -18.34
N PRO A 34 -22.77 26.27 -17.48
CA PRO A 34 -21.86 27.11 -16.72
C PRO A 34 -20.87 26.29 -15.89
N LYS A 35 -19.60 26.71 -15.86
CA LYS A 35 -18.54 26.01 -15.12
C LYS A 35 -18.92 25.74 -13.66
N THR A 36 -19.51 26.73 -12.98
CA THR A 36 -19.97 26.60 -11.60
C THR A 36 -20.97 25.46 -11.39
N THR A 37 -21.81 25.19 -12.39
CA THR A 37 -22.76 24.07 -12.34
C THR A 37 -22.05 22.73 -12.53
N ILE A 38 -21.02 22.68 -13.39
CA ILE A 38 -20.18 21.49 -13.59
C ILE A 38 -19.36 21.18 -12.32
N ASP A 39 -18.79 22.21 -11.68
CA ASP A 39 -18.10 22.06 -10.39
C ASP A 39 -19.04 21.44 -9.35
N ASN A 40 -20.23 22.02 -9.15
CA ASN A 40 -21.24 21.53 -8.21
C ASN A 40 -21.76 20.12 -8.56
N TRP A 41 -21.71 19.69 -9.82
CA TRP A 41 -22.16 18.35 -10.20
C TRP A 41 -21.24 17.24 -9.69
N PHE A 42 -19.95 17.54 -9.50
CA PHE A 42 -18.96 16.54 -9.15
C PHE A 42 -18.40 16.64 -7.73
N GLU A 43 -18.85 17.61 -6.93
CA GLU A 43 -18.61 17.65 -5.48
C GLU A 43 -19.15 16.41 -4.77
N LYS A 44 -18.70 16.11 -3.53
CA LYS A 44 -19.08 14.89 -2.80
C LYS A 44 -20.59 14.63 -2.64
N ASN A 45 -21.41 15.68 -2.68
CA ASN A 45 -22.88 15.59 -2.66
C ASN A 45 -23.51 16.07 -3.98
N GLY A 46 -22.71 16.13 -5.04
CA GLY A 46 -23.07 16.61 -6.35
C GLY A 46 -23.93 15.62 -7.12
N LEU A 47 -24.71 16.14 -8.07
CA LEU A 47 -25.68 15.37 -8.84
C LEU A 47 -25.06 14.16 -9.58
N LEU A 48 -23.82 14.29 -10.04
CA LEU A 48 -23.11 13.34 -10.89
C LEU A 48 -21.93 12.67 -10.18
N HIS A 49 -21.73 12.93 -8.88
CA HIS A 49 -20.61 12.35 -8.12
C HIS A 49 -20.67 10.81 -8.13
N ASN A 50 -21.77 10.24 -7.64
CA ASN A 50 -21.93 8.78 -7.60
C ASN A 50 -21.94 8.16 -9.00
N ALA A 51 -22.62 8.81 -9.96
CA ALA A 51 -22.67 8.35 -11.35
C ALA A 51 -21.28 8.35 -12.02
N TYR A 52 -20.43 9.33 -11.67
CA TYR A 52 -19.05 9.38 -12.12
C TYR A 52 -18.21 8.27 -11.47
N GLU A 53 -18.37 8.02 -10.17
CA GLU A 53 -17.64 6.94 -9.49
C GLU A 53 -17.98 5.57 -10.06
N GLU A 54 -19.27 5.29 -10.27
CA GLU A 54 -19.73 4.05 -10.92
C GLU A 54 -19.15 3.92 -12.33
N TYR A 55 -19.26 4.99 -13.15
CA TYR A 55 -18.71 4.99 -14.50
C TYR A 55 -17.19 4.78 -14.51
N ALA A 56 -16.46 5.45 -13.62
CA ALA A 56 -15.01 5.31 -13.52
C ALA A 56 -14.61 3.88 -13.13
N LEU A 57 -15.32 3.28 -12.16
CA LEU A 57 -15.10 1.89 -11.77
C LEU A 57 -15.36 0.91 -12.92
N GLU A 58 -16.43 1.12 -13.69
CA GLU A 58 -16.76 0.31 -14.87
C GLU A 58 -15.69 0.45 -15.95
N MET A 59 -15.29 1.67 -16.30
CA MET A 59 -14.27 1.91 -17.31
C MET A 59 -12.92 1.33 -16.89
N ASP A 60 -12.51 1.52 -15.63
CA ASP A 60 -11.29 0.92 -15.09
C ASP A 60 -11.35 -0.61 -15.11
N ALA A 61 -12.51 -1.21 -14.87
CA ALA A 61 -12.69 -2.65 -14.97
C ALA A 61 -12.57 -3.14 -16.42
N LEU A 62 -13.14 -2.40 -17.39
CA LEU A 62 -13.04 -2.71 -18.81
C LEU A 62 -11.59 -2.59 -19.32
N ILE A 63 -10.92 -1.47 -19.01
CA ILE A 63 -9.52 -1.24 -19.36
C ILE A 63 -8.63 -2.33 -18.74
N ARG A 64 -8.85 -2.68 -17.47
CA ARG A 64 -8.11 -3.78 -16.83
C ARG A 64 -8.35 -5.11 -17.52
N LYS A 65 -9.58 -5.41 -17.94
CA LYS A 65 -9.93 -6.64 -18.63
C LYS A 65 -9.31 -6.73 -20.02
N GLU A 66 -9.33 -5.65 -20.78
CA GLU A 66 -8.71 -5.55 -22.10
C GLU A 66 -7.19 -5.71 -22.00
N ASN A 67 -6.57 -4.95 -21.10
CA ASN A 67 -5.12 -4.97 -20.89
C ASN A 67 -4.63 -6.25 -20.19
N LEU A 68 -5.53 -7.10 -19.69
CA LEU A 68 -5.16 -8.29 -18.93
C LEU A 68 -4.33 -9.28 -19.76
N ALA A 69 -4.65 -9.41 -21.05
CA ALA A 69 -3.91 -10.27 -21.97
C ALA A 69 -2.47 -9.75 -22.16
N ASP A 70 -2.31 -8.45 -22.34
CA ASP A 70 -1.01 -7.80 -22.53
C ASP A 70 -0.19 -7.80 -21.23
N ILE A 71 -0.83 -7.55 -20.09
CA ILE A 71 -0.20 -7.67 -18.76
C ILE A 71 0.27 -9.10 -18.53
N ARG A 72 -0.54 -10.12 -18.86
CA ARG A 72 -0.12 -11.54 -18.74
C ARG A 72 1.08 -11.83 -19.63
N ARG A 73 1.07 -11.37 -20.89
CA ARG A 73 2.19 -11.56 -21.82
C ARG A 73 3.46 -10.87 -21.31
N GLY A 74 3.35 -9.61 -20.88
CA GLY A 74 4.45 -8.84 -20.29
C GLY A 74 5.00 -9.50 -19.03
N ALA A 75 4.12 -10.03 -18.17
CA ALA A 75 4.52 -10.73 -16.96
C ALA A 75 5.30 -12.01 -17.26
N GLN A 76 4.92 -12.78 -18.29
CA GLN A 76 5.68 -13.95 -18.74
C GLN A 76 7.06 -13.57 -19.27
N THR A 77 7.15 -12.49 -20.05
CA THR A 77 8.44 -11.98 -20.54
C THR A 77 9.33 -11.53 -19.39
N ALA A 78 8.79 -10.79 -18.41
CA ALA A 78 9.54 -10.37 -17.23
C ALA A 78 10.06 -11.55 -16.40
N ILE A 79 9.27 -12.61 -16.21
CA ILE A 79 9.73 -13.85 -15.55
C ILE A 79 10.91 -14.45 -16.31
N LYS A 80 10.81 -14.59 -17.63
CA LYS A 80 11.92 -15.14 -18.44
C LYS A 80 13.20 -14.31 -18.29
N MET A 81 13.07 -12.99 -18.25
CA MET A 81 14.21 -12.09 -18.01
C MET A 81 14.81 -12.28 -16.62
N LEU A 82 13.99 -12.35 -15.56
CA LEU A 82 14.46 -12.60 -14.20
C LEU A 82 15.18 -13.95 -14.11
N THR A 83 14.63 -15.00 -14.73
CA THR A 83 15.28 -16.31 -14.79
C THR A 83 16.64 -16.25 -15.49
N ALA A 84 16.75 -15.50 -16.59
CA ALA A 84 18.03 -15.30 -17.26
C ALA A 84 19.04 -14.51 -16.38
N LEU A 85 18.57 -13.49 -15.65
CA LEU A 85 19.39 -12.69 -14.75
C LEU A 85 19.95 -13.48 -13.55
N MET A 86 19.29 -14.56 -13.13
CA MET A 86 19.86 -15.50 -12.15
C MET A 86 21.13 -16.21 -12.65
N GLY A 87 21.35 -16.28 -13.97
CA GLY A 87 22.58 -16.77 -14.59
C GLY A 87 23.65 -15.69 -14.83
N SER A 88 23.41 -14.44 -14.39
CA SER A 88 24.36 -13.33 -14.52
C SER A 88 25.70 -13.64 -13.83
N LYS A 89 26.79 -12.95 -14.18
CA LYS A 89 28.05 -13.08 -13.43
C LYS A 89 28.05 -12.28 -12.12
N SER A 90 27.19 -11.28 -12.00
CA SER A 90 27.11 -10.40 -10.82
C SER A 90 26.16 -10.97 -9.77
N ASP A 91 26.68 -11.28 -8.58
CA ASP A 91 25.87 -11.86 -7.49
C ASP A 91 24.76 -10.93 -7.01
N PHE A 92 24.99 -9.61 -7.00
CA PHE A 92 23.94 -8.63 -6.69
C PHE A 92 22.71 -8.75 -7.60
N VAL A 93 22.93 -8.91 -8.91
CA VAL A 93 21.85 -9.04 -9.90
C VAL A 93 21.15 -10.39 -9.75
N LYS A 94 21.89 -11.47 -9.48
CA LYS A 94 21.30 -12.79 -9.21
C LYS A 94 20.40 -12.75 -7.99
N LEU A 95 20.88 -12.17 -6.89
CA LEU A 95 20.15 -12.08 -5.63
C LEU A 95 18.86 -11.29 -5.79
N ASN A 96 18.91 -10.14 -6.47
CA ASN A 96 17.71 -9.34 -6.72
C ASN A 96 16.72 -10.05 -7.64
N ALA A 97 17.21 -10.77 -8.66
CA ALA A 97 16.35 -11.57 -9.54
C ALA A 97 15.68 -12.71 -8.76
N ALA A 98 16.42 -13.40 -7.89
CA ALA A 98 15.91 -14.46 -7.02
C ALA A 98 14.88 -13.93 -6.02
N ASN A 99 15.18 -12.83 -5.32
CA ASN A 99 14.23 -12.19 -4.40
C ASN A 99 12.95 -11.74 -5.10
N SER A 100 13.06 -11.15 -6.30
CA SER A 100 11.89 -10.73 -7.08
C SER A 100 10.99 -11.91 -7.49
N LEU A 101 11.58 -13.08 -7.77
CA LEU A 101 10.82 -14.30 -8.02
C LEU A 101 10.20 -14.85 -6.74
N LEU A 102 10.94 -14.91 -5.64
CA LEU A 102 10.42 -15.39 -4.34
C LEU A 102 9.27 -14.51 -3.84
N ASP A 103 9.41 -13.18 -3.88
CA ASP A 103 8.37 -12.22 -3.51
C ASP A 103 7.08 -12.42 -4.30
N ARG A 104 7.19 -12.89 -5.55
CA ARG A 104 6.03 -13.16 -6.40
C ARG A 104 5.31 -14.46 -6.03
N TRP A 105 6.04 -15.49 -5.61
CA TRP A 105 5.48 -16.82 -5.30
C TRP A 105 5.05 -16.95 -3.83
N LEU A 106 5.87 -16.45 -2.91
CA LEU A 106 5.69 -16.57 -1.46
C LEU A 106 5.09 -15.30 -0.85
N GLY A 107 5.00 -14.22 -1.63
CA GLY A 107 4.69 -12.89 -1.13
C GLY A 107 5.93 -12.20 -0.56
N LYS A 108 5.84 -10.88 -0.37
CA LYS A 108 6.91 -10.14 0.31
C LYS A 108 7.01 -10.61 1.75
N ALA A 109 8.24 -10.80 2.23
CA ALA A 109 8.48 -11.07 3.64
C ALA A 109 7.73 -10.04 4.50
N LYS A 110 6.88 -10.52 5.42
CA LYS A 110 6.27 -9.66 6.44
C LYS A 110 7.42 -9.13 7.32
N GLN A 111 7.34 -7.86 7.70
CA GLN A 111 8.33 -7.19 8.54
C GLN A 111 8.76 -8.09 9.73
N PRO A 112 10.04 -8.05 10.14
CA PRO A 112 10.48 -8.77 11.33
C PRO A 112 9.58 -8.34 12.49
N ILE A 113 8.98 -9.34 13.15
CA ILE A 113 8.20 -9.11 14.36
C ILE A 113 9.21 -8.86 15.46
N GLU A 114 9.20 -7.67 16.06
CA GLU A 114 9.85 -7.45 17.34
C GLU A 114 9.13 -8.36 18.35
N LEU A 115 9.77 -9.48 18.70
CA LEU A 115 9.27 -10.34 19.75
C LEU A 115 9.40 -9.58 21.07
N PRO A 116 8.39 -9.65 21.96
CA PRO A 116 8.57 -9.14 23.31
C PRO A 116 9.78 -9.84 23.95
N PRO A 117 10.58 -9.12 24.75
CA PRO A 117 11.81 -9.64 25.34
C PRO A 117 11.52 -10.93 26.10
N ASP A 118 12.31 -11.97 25.83
CA ASP A 118 12.17 -13.25 26.49
C ASP A 118 12.70 -13.11 27.93
N PRO A 119 11.88 -13.27 28.98
CA PRO A 119 12.30 -13.12 30.37
C PRO A 119 13.32 -14.19 30.81
N THR A 120 13.61 -15.18 29.97
CA THR A 120 14.60 -16.22 30.19
C THR A 120 15.91 -16.00 29.42
N ASP A 121 15.95 -15.07 28.47
CA ASP A 121 17.17 -14.73 27.72
C ASP A 121 18.01 -13.70 28.53
N PRO A 122 19.26 -14.02 28.91
CA PRO A 122 20.09 -13.14 29.73
C PRO A 122 20.30 -11.75 29.14
N ASP A 123 20.27 -11.61 27.81
CA ASP A 123 20.49 -10.33 27.14
C ASP A 123 19.25 -9.42 27.19
N ASP A 124 18.05 -10.00 27.31
CA ASP A 124 16.77 -9.30 27.37
C ASP A 124 16.26 -9.02 28.80
N MET A 125 16.89 -9.62 29.83
CA MET A 125 16.50 -9.40 31.23
C MET A 125 16.95 -8.04 31.77
N SER A 126 16.06 -7.37 32.52
CA SER A 126 16.43 -6.17 33.29
C SER A 126 17.39 -6.51 34.44
N TYR A 127 18.20 -5.53 34.89
CA TYR A 127 19.16 -5.73 35.98
C TYR A 127 18.51 -6.31 37.25
N GLU A 128 17.31 -5.81 37.61
CA GLU A 128 16.58 -6.28 38.79
C GLU A 128 16.10 -7.73 38.65
N GLN A 129 15.71 -8.14 37.43
CA GLN A 129 15.28 -9.51 37.15
C GLN A 129 16.45 -10.50 37.20
N ARG A 130 17.64 -10.10 36.71
CA ARG A 130 18.87 -10.91 36.82
C ARG A 130 19.26 -11.12 38.28
N LEU A 131 19.15 -10.07 39.10
CA LEU A 131 19.40 -10.13 40.54
C LEU A 131 18.42 -11.06 41.26
N ALA A 132 17.12 -10.96 40.97
CA ALA A 132 16.11 -11.83 41.56
C ALA A 132 16.32 -13.31 41.19
N LEU A 133 16.72 -13.59 39.93
CA LEU A 133 17.07 -14.94 39.50
C LEU A 133 18.31 -15.46 40.26
N PHE A 134 19.35 -14.63 40.40
CA PHE A 134 20.57 -14.96 41.13
C PHE A 134 20.31 -15.23 42.61
N GLU A 135 19.52 -14.40 43.28
CA GLU A 135 19.13 -14.60 44.68
C GLU A 135 18.31 -15.89 44.85
N LYS A 136 17.49 -16.25 43.87
CA LYS A 136 16.70 -17.49 43.87
C LYS A 136 17.57 -18.74 43.65
N THR A 137 18.59 -18.66 42.80
CA THR A 137 19.45 -19.81 42.45
C THR A 137 20.60 -20.02 43.43
N TYR A 138 21.17 -18.94 43.97
CA TYR A 138 22.39 -18.99 44.79
C TYR A 138 22.21 -18.40 46.20
N GLY A 139 21.05 -17.83 46.52
CA GLY A 139 20.78 -17.16 47.80
C GLY A 139 21.28 -15.72 47.84
N LYS A 140 20.90 -14.98 48.90
CA LYS A 140 21.24 -13.55 49.05
C LYS A 140 22.76 -13.39 49.23
N PRO A 141 23.45 -12.55 48.44
CA PRO A 141 24.88 -12.35 48.59
C PRO A 141 25.20 -11.73 49.98
N PRO A 142 26.33 -12.09 50.61
CA PRO A 142 26.69 -11.57 51.92
C PRO A 142 26.83 -10.05 51.89
N ALA A 143 26.23 -9.38 52.88
CA ALA A 143 26.26 -7.93 53.01
C ALA A 143 27.71 -7.41 53.03
N ASN A 144 28.01 -6.47 52.13
CA ASN A 144 29.34 -5.90 51.99
C ASN A 144 29.72 -5.17 53.29
N ASN A 145 30.75 -5.68 53.97
CA ASN A 145 31.14 -5.27 55.31
C ASN A 145 32.08 -4.04 55.21
N SER A 146 31.57 -2.92 54.71
CA SER A 146 32.34 -1.66 54.62
C SER A 146 32.25 -0.78 55.89
N ASP A 147 31.49 -1.18 56.92
CA ASP A 147 31.34 -0.42 58.17
C ASP A 147 32.11 -1.00 59.36
N LYS A 148 33.36 -1.43 59.15
CA LYS A 148 34.30 -1.74 60.26
C LYS A 148 35.68 -1.11 60.02
N ARG A 149 35.72 0.20 59.83
CA ARG A 149 36.92 1.01 60.09
C ARG A 149 36.52 2.28 60.86
N LYS A 150 36.54 2.17 62.18
CA LYS A 150 36.91 3.25 63.11
C LYS A 150 37.83 2.65 64.16
#